data_AF-A0A8J5IGH1-F1
#
_entry.id   AF-A0A8J5IGH1-F1
#
_cell.length_a   1.000
_cell.length_b   1.000
_cell.length_c   1.000
_cell.angle_alpha   90.00
_cell.angle_beta   90.00
_cell.angle_gamma   90.00
#
_symmetry.space_group_name_H-M   'P 1'
#
loop_
_entity.id
_entity.type
_entity.pdbx_description
1 polymer ?
#
loop_
_entity_poly.entity_id
_entity_poly.type
_entity_poly.pdbx_seq_one_letter_code
_entity_poly.pdbx_strand_id
1 'polypeptide(L)'
;MAKPNTIRKTKLTDTERQRVLMALLLCSTNGDLKRGDFSAVAAVEGVHPSTISRLWAPSDPTPTLERLRGADVAQHSTIRSAVAACGMAPTTLFWQLRQGRPRTDTSVVEPVLTDANKAERLQFALSHIRCDTIKYVNMHLCGVYATSATLRV
;
A
#
# COMPACT_ATOMS: atom_id res chain seq x y z
N MET A 1 42.62 22.84 -2.62
CA MET A 1 41.33 23.54 -2.44
C MET A 1 40.95 23.47 -0.97
N ALA A 2 40.87 24.61 -0.27
CA ALA A 2 40.50 24.65 1.14
C ALA A 2 39.01 24.30 1.27
N LYS A 3 38.69 23.31 2.12
CA LYS A 3 37.31 22.93 2.41
C LYS A 3 36.69 24.05 3.25
N PRO A 4 35.56 24.65 2.87
CA PRO A 4 34.93 25.69 3.68
C PRO A 4 34.62 25.12 5.07
N ASN A 5 35.08 25.81 6.10
CA ASN A 5 34.87 25.42 7.49
C ASN A 5 33.39 25.64 7.84
N THR A 6 32.59 24.60 7.68
CA THR A 6 31.16 24.64 7.97
C THR A 6 30.94 24.63 9.48
N ILE A 7 30.41 25.74 10.02
CA ILE A 7 29.98 25.83 11.42
C ILE A 7 28.98 24.69 11.68
N ARG A 8 29.30 23.83 12.66
CA ARG A 8 28.43 22.70 13.02
C ARG A 8 27.18 23.23 13.73
N LYS A 9 26.05 23.33 13.03
CA LYS A 9 24.74 23.59 13.63
C LYS A 9 24.32 22.37 14.47
N THR A 10 24.03 22.58 15.76
CA THR A 10 23.66 21.51 16.71
C THR A 10 22.24 20.99 16.54
N LYS A 11 21.30 21.86 16.12
CA LYS A 11 19.92 21.49 15.80
C LYS A 11 19.44 22.26 14.57
N LEU A 12 18.94 21.55 13.57
CA LEU A 12 18.33 22.13 12.37
C LEU A 12 16.90 22.58 12.72
N THR A 13 16.53 23.83 12.44
CA THR A 13 15.17 24.33 12.69
C THR A 13 14.16 23.67 11.75
N ASP A 14 12.88 23.66 12.10
CA ASP A 14 11.86 23.01 11.27
C ASP A 14 11.78 23.61 9.86
N THR A 15 11.96 24.93 9.74
CA THR A 15 12.01 25.61 8.45
C THR A 15 13.24 25.24 7.62
N GLU A 16 14.41 25.09 8.24
CA GLU A 16 15.62 24.59 7.58
C GLU A 16 15.46 23.12 7.16
N ARG A 17 14.84 22.28 8.00
CA ARG A 17 14.49 20.90 7.67
C ARG A 17 13.58 20.85 6.44
N GLN A 18 12.55 21.69 6.41
CA GLN A 18 11.61 21.79 5.29
C GLN A 18 12.32 22.16 3.98
N ARG A 19 13.22 23.16 4.00
CA ARG A 19 13.99 23.59 2.81
C ARG A 19 14.88 22.47 2.27
N VAL A 20 15.61 21.81 3.17
CA VAL A 20 16.47 20.67 2.79
C VAL A 20 15.64 19.54 2.18
N LEU A 21 14.49 19.20 2.77
CA LEU A 21 13.60 18.17 2.22
C LEU A 21 13.03 18.54 0.85
N MET A 22 12.59 19.79 0.68
CA MET A 22 12.10 20.29 -0.62
C MET A 22 13.17 20.24 -1.70
N ALA A 23 14.41 20.66 -1.39
CA ALA A 23 15.53 20.60 -2.32
C ALA A 23 15.85 19.15 -2.73
N LEU A 24 15.87 18.22 -1.77
CA LEU A 24 16.11 16.81 -2.07
C LEU A 24 14.98 16.20 -2.90
N LEU A 25 13.72 16.52 -2.61
CA LEU A 25 12.57 16.05 -3.41
C LEU A 25 12.66 16.52 -4.86
N LEU A 26 13.13 17.75 -5.09
CA LEU A 26 13.29 18.30 -6.44
C LEU A 26 14.42 17.61 -7.22
N CYS A 27 15.48 17.18 -6.53
CA CYS A 27 16.59 16.43 -7.13
C CYS A 27 16.30 14.92 -7.25
N SER A 28 15.30 14.42 -6.54
CA SER A 28 14.98 13.00 -6.50
C SER A 28 14.19 12.56 -7.74
N THR A 29 14.58 11.44 -8.32
CA THR A 29 13.79 10.74 -9.34
C THR A 29 13.14 9.52 -8.71
N ASN A 30 11.81 9.54 -8.57
CA ASN A 30 11.02 8.45 -7.97
C ASN A 30 11.43 8.05 -6.55
N GLY A 31 11.88 9.00 -5.72
CA GLY A 31 12.33 8.73 -4.35
C GLY A 31 13.79 8.32 -4.23
N ASP A 32 14.51 8.21 -5.36
CA ASP A 32 15.93 7.90 -5.38
C ASP A 32 16.76 9.17 -5.60
N LEU A 33 17.88 9.27 -4.88
CA LEU A 33 18.89 10.31 -5.01
C LEU A 33 20.17 9.68 -5.56
N LYS A 34 20.80 10.34 -6.52
CA LYS A 34 22.06 9.91 -7.12
C LYS A 34 23.26 10.25 -6.21
N ARG A 35 24.38 9.59 -6.51
CA ARG A 35 25.65 9.84 -5.82
C ARG A 35 26.06 11.30 -6.02
N GLY A 36 26.17 12.03 -4.93
CA GLY A 36 26.58 13.45 -4.94
C GLY A 36 25.45 14.40 -4.61
N ASP A 37 24.19 13.99 -4.69
CA ASP A 37 23.04 14.89 -4.46
C ASP A 37 23.02 15.43 -3.03
N PHE A 38 23.30 14.58 -2.03
CA PHE A 38 23.48 15.03 -0.65
C PHE A 38 24.62 16.04 -0.49
N SER A 39 25.69 15.92 -1.29
CA SER A 39 26.82 16.86 -1.26
C SER A 39 26.47 18.17 -1.94
N ALA A 40 25.66 18.14 -3.00
CA ALA A 40 25.18 19.33 -3.70
C ALA A 40 24.24 20.14 -2.80
N VAL A 41 23.25 19.48 -2.19
CA VAL A 41 22.33 20.14 -1.25
C VAL A 41 23.05 20.61 0.01
N ALA A 42 24.03 19.85 0.51
CA ALA A 42 24.89 20.27 1.62
C ALA A 42 25.66 21.56 1.34
N ALA A 43 26.16 21.73 0.11
CA ALA A 43 26.90 22.93 -0.27
C ALA A 43 25.98 24.17 -0.34
N VAL A 44 24.73 24.01 -0.77
CA VAL A 44 23.75 25.11 -0.86
C VAL A 44 23.25 25.52 0.52
N GLU A 45 22.89 24.55 1.37
CA GLU A 45 22.27 24.82 2.67
C GLU A 45 23.29 25.01 3.81
N GLY A 46 24.57 24.73 3.56
CA GLY A 46 25.64 24.82 4.56
C GLY A 46 25.51 23.79 5.69
N VAL A 47 24.85 22.66 5.42
CA VAL A 47 24.60 21.58 6.37
C VAL A 47 25.47 20.37 6.01
N HIS A 48 26.00 19.66 7.00
CA HIS A 48 26.83 18.48 6.74
C HIS A 48 26.03 17.39 5.98
N PRO A 49 26.60 16.74 4.93
CA PRO A 49 25.90 15.72 4.15
C PRO A 49 25.32 14.58 4.99
N SER A 50 25.99 14.17 6.07
CA SER A 50 25.48 13.14 6.99
C SER A 50 24.24 13.57 7.77
N THR A 51 24.05 14.87 8.03
CA THR A 51 22.84 15.39 8.66
C THR A 51 21.68 15.33 7.67
N ILE A 52 21.94 15.74 6.42
CA ILE A 52 20.97 15.67 5.32
C ILE A 52 20.59 14.21 5.04
N SER A 53 21.55 13.29 5.02
CA SER A 53 21.30 11.85 4.85
C SER A 53 20.44 11.26 5.97
N ARG A 54 20.59 11.72 7.22
CA ARG A 54 19.71 11.29 8.34
C ARG A 54 18.33 11.95 8.27
N LEU A 55 18.26 13.16 7.71
CA LEU A 55 17.01 13.89 7.51
C LEU A 55 16.17 13.25 6.40
N TRP A 56 16.82 12.77 5.35
CA TRP A 56 16.19 12.11 4.23
C TRP A 56 15.61 10.77 4.64
N ALA A 57 14.31 10.75 4.85
CA ALA A 57 13.55 9.58 5.26
C ALA A 57 12.74 8.88 4.15
N PRO A 58 12.45 9.44 2.96
CA PRO A 58 11.68 8.68 1.98
C PRO A 58 12.38 8.51 0.62
N SER A 59 12.82 7.28 0.35
CA SER A 59 12.39 6.61 -0.88
C SER A 59 11.09 5.93 -0.50
N ASP A 60 9.99 6.67 -0.52
CA ASP A 60 8.67 6.06 -0.32
C ASP A 60 8.41 5.22 -1.58
N PRO A 61 8.49 3.88 -1.50
CA PRO A 61 8.25 3.04 -2.65
C PRO A 61 6.75 2.89 -2.88
N THR A 62 5.89 3.52 -2.06
CA THR A 62 4.43 3.44 -2.10
C THR A 62 3.85 3.70 -3.48
N PRO A 63 4.18 4.78 -4.24
CA PRO A 63 3.65 4.97 -5.59
C PRO A 63 4.10 3.89 -6.58
N THR A 64 5.29 3.30 -6.37
CA THR A 64 5.82 2.23 -7.22
C THR A 64 5.19 0.88 -6.88
N LEU A 65 4.96 0.60 -5.59
CA LEU A 65 4.28 -0.59 -5.08
C LEU A 65 2.78 -0.56 -5.38
N GLU A 66 2.18 0.63 -5.43
CA GLU A 66 0.77 0.82 -5.75
C GLU A 66 0.43 0.34 -7.17
N ARG A 67 1.41 0.31 -8.08
CA ARG A 67 1.26 -0.31 -9.41
C ARG A 67 0.90 -1.80 -9.34
N LEU A 68 1.26 -2.50 -8.25
CA LEU A 68 0.81 -3.88 -8.04
C LEU A 68 -0.69 -3.94 -7.77
N ARG A 69 -1.33 -2.93 -7.17
CA ARG A 69 -2.75 -3.05 -6.82
C ARG A 69 -3.65 -3.31 -8.04
N GLY A 70 -3.25 -2.83 -9.23
CA GLY A 70 -3.96 -3.05 -10.50
C GLY A 70 -3.39 -4.15 -11.39
N ALA A 71 -2.34 -4.85 -10.95
CA ALA A 71 -1.72 -5.91 -11.73
C ALA A 71 -2.47 -7.25 -11.56
N ASP A 72 -2.38 -8.10 -12.58
CA ASP A 72 -3.07 -9.39 -12.59
C ASP A 72 -2.48 -10.34 -11.53
N VAL A 73 -3.28 -11.32 -11.08
CA VAL A 73 -2.87 -12.30 -10.06
C VAL A 73 -1.60 -13.04 -10.49
N ALA A 74 -1.44 -13.36 -11.78
CA ALA A 74 -0.23 -14.01 -12.29
C ALA A 74 1.01 -13.12 -12.09
N GLN A 75 0.85 -11.81 -12.19
CA GLN A 75 1.94 -10.84 -12.01
C GLN A 75 2.37 -10.73 -10.54
N HIS A 76 1.50 -11.08 -9.58
CA HIS A 76 1.82 -11.05 -8.14
C HIS A 76 2.47 -12.32 -7.62
N SER A 77 2.40 -13.41 -8.41
CA SER A 77 2.79 -14.75 -7.97
C SER A 77 4.28 -14.89 -7.62
N THR A 78 5.16 -14.24 -8.36
CA THR A 78 6.61 -14.32 -8.15
C THR A 78 7.23 -12.93 -8.07
N ILE A 79 8.36 -12.82 -7.35
CA ILE A 79 9.12 -11.57 -7.30
C ILE A 79 9.51 -11.10 -8.71
N ARG A 80 9.83 -12.04 -9.61
CA ARG A 80 10.23 -11.71 -10.99
C ARG A 80 9.09 -11.12 -11.81
N SER A 81 7.89 -11.69 -11.69
CA SER A 81 6.70 -11.15 -12.37
C SER A 81 6.25 -9.82 -11.76
N ALA A 82 6.34 -9.68 -10.43
CA ALA A 82 5.94 -8.46 -9.73
C ALA A 82 6.89 -7.29 -10.04
N VAL A 83 8.18 -7.57 -10.20
CA VAL A 83 9.17 -6.60 -10.70
C VAL A 83 8.79 -6.04 -12.06
N ALA A 84 8.31 -6.88 -12.97
CA ALA A 84 7.89 -6.44 -14.31
C ALA A 84 6.67 -5.49 -14.24
N ALA A 85 5.79 -5.66 -13.25
CA ALA A 85 4.64 -4.79 -13.03
C ALA A 85 5.00 -3.46 -12.32
N CYS A 86 5.89 -3.50 -11.31
CA CYS A 86 6.32 -2.31 -10.57
C CYS A 86 7.35 -1.44 -11.31
N GLY A 87 8.23 -2.07 -12.11
CA GLY A 87 9.42 -1.44 -12.68
C GLY A 87 10.55 -1.20 -11.67
N MET A 88 10.64 -1.99 -10.60
CA MET A 88 11.63 -1.83 -9.52
C MET A 88 12.69 -2.94 -9.53
N ALA A 89 13.86 -2.71 -8.92
CA ALA A 89 14.87 -3.76 -8.81
C ALA A 89 14.36 -4.94 -7.95
N PRO A 90 14.69 -6.21 -8.32
CA PRO A 90 14.20 -7.39 -7.60
C PRO A 90 14.61 -7.43 -6.13
N THR A 91 15.85 -7.02 -5.84
CA THR A 91 16.39 -6.93 -4.48
C THR A 91 15.59 -5.92 -3.65
N THR A 92 15.26 -4.77 -4.23
CA THR A 92 14.45 -3.74 -3.58
C THR A 92 13.05 -4.26 -3.28
N LEU A 93 12.38 -4.93 -4.23
CA LEU A 93 11.04 -5.48 -4.01
C LEU A 93 11.06 -6.53 -2.89
N PHE A 94 12.05 -7.42 -2.89
CA PHE A 94 12.24 -8.41 -1.85
C PHE A 94 12.39 -7.77 -0.46
N TRP A 95 13.19 -6.71 -0.34
CA TRP A 95 13.33 -5.97 0.92
C TRP A 95 12.01 -5.32 1.35
N GLN A 96 11.24 -4.75 0.42
CA GLN A 96 9.94 -4.15 0.75
C GLN A 96 8.90 -5.19 1.18
N LEU A 97 8.88 -6.36 0.54
CA LEU A 97 8.06 -7.51 0.94
C LEU A 97 8.44 -7.99 2.35
N ARG A 98 9.75 -8.10 2.65
CA ARG A 98 10.24 -8.49 3.98
C ARG A 98 9.87 -7.48 5.07
N GLN A 99 9.73 -6.20 4.72
CA GLN A 99 9.23 -5.17 5.64
C GLN A 99 7.68 -5.14 5.73
N GLY A 100 6.98 -5.99 4.97
CA GLY A 100 5.52 -6.08 5.00
C GLY A 100 4.82 -4.91 4.31
N ARG A 101 5.49 -4.17 3.42
CA ARG A 101 4.87 -3.02 2.73
C ARG A 101 3.79 -3.47 1.73
N PRO A 102 4.07 -4.37 0.76
CA PRO A 102 3.02 -5.11 0.08
C PRO A 102 2.58 -6.27 0.98
N ARG A 103 1.28 -6.34 1.31
CA ARG A 103 0.74 -7.53 1.98
C ARG A 103 0.61 -8.66 0.96
N THR A 104 1.05 -9.85 1.36
CA THR A 104 0.81 -11.07 0.59
C THR A 104 -0.56 -11.60 1.02
N ASP A 105 -1.57 -11.40 0.17
CA ASP A 105 -2.88 -11.99 0.42
C ASP A 105 -2.85 -13.44 -0.05
N THR A 106 -2.97 -14.37 0.88
CA THR A 106 -3.15 -15.78 0.56
C THR A 106 -4.63 -16.02 0.26
N SER A 107 -4.96 -16.35 -0.98
CA SER A 107 -6.29 -16.87 -1.33
C SER A 107 -6.38 -18.36 -0.94
N VAL A 108 -6.40 -18.66 0.36
CA VAL A 108 -6.87 -19.98 0.80
C VAL A 108 -8.38 -19.93 0.74
N VAL A 109 -8.94 -20.24 -0.43
CA VAL A 109 -10.37 -20.48 -0.57
C VAL A 109 -10.59 -21.90 -0.07
N GLU A 110 -11.21 -22.03 1.11
CA GLU A 110 -11.76 -23.30 1.60
C GLU A 110 -12.59 -24.01 0.50
N PRO A 111 -12.73 -25.34 0.57
CA PRO A 111 -12.60 -26.32 -0.53
C PRO A 111 -13.20 -25.93 -1.89
N VAL A 112 -12.61 -26.49 -2.96
CA VAL A 112 -13.00 -26.27 -4.37
C VAL A 112 -14.52 -26.15 -4.52
N LEU A 113 -14.96 -24.97 -4.92
CA LEU A 113 -16.38 -24.62 -5.02
C LEU A 113 -17.02 -25.40 -6.17
N THR A 114 -17.56 -26.58 -5.88
CA THR A 114 -18.35 -27.35 -6.83
C THR A 114 -19.59 -26.57 -7.24
N ASP A 115 -20.15 -26.88 -8.41
CA ASP A 115 -21.35 -26.19 -8.88
C ASP A 115 -22.55 -26.43 -7.96
N ALA A 116 -22.58 -27.57 -7.26
CA ALA A 116 -23.53 -27.83 -6.18
C ALA A 116 -23.36 -26.85 -5.01
N ASN A 117 -22.13 -26.64 -4.53
CA ASN A 117 -21.85 -25.69 -3.43
C ASN A 117 -22.20 -24.24 -3.83
N LYS A 118 -22.03 -23.88 -5.10
CA LYS A 118 -22.45 -22.56 -5.62
C LYS A 118 -23.97 -22.42 -5.59
N ALA A 119 -24.70 -23.44 -6.04
CA ALA A 119 -26.16 -23.43 -6.05
C ALA A 119 -26.74 -23.29 -4.64
N GLU A 120 -26.22 -24.07 -3.67
CA GLU A 120 -26.65 -23.97 -2.27
C GLU A 120 -26.36 -22.60 -1.66
N ARG A 121 -25.17 -22.04 -1.90
CA ARG A 121 -24.82 -20.70 -1.43
C ARG A 121 -25.70 -19.61 -2.03
N LEU A 122 -26.04 -19.74 -3.32
CA LEU A 122 -26.88 -18.78 -4.01
C LEU A 122 -28.33 -18.88 -3.52
N GLN A 123 -28.85 -20.10 -3.31
CA GLN A 123 -30.16 -20.31 -2.68
C GLN A 123 -30.22 -19.73 -1.27
N PHE A 124 -29.17 -19.93 -0.47
CA PHE A 124 -29.06 -19.33 0.86
C PHE A 124 -29.03 -17.80 0.80
N ALA A 125 -28.29 -17.19 -0.14
CA ALA A 125 -28.30 -15.75 -0.30
C ALA A 125 -29.68 -15.21 -0.73
N LEU A 126 -30.35 -15.90 -1.66
CA LEU A 126 -31.68 -15.53 -2.15
C LEU A 126 -32.75 -15.59 -1.06
N SER A 127 -32.68 -16.57 -0.15
CA SER A 127 -33.65 -16.66 0.96
C SER A 127 -33.58 -15.46 1.93
N HIS A 128 -32.46 -14.72 1.94
CA HIS A 128 -32.27 -13.53 2.77
C HIS A 128 -32.61 -12.22 2.05
N ILE A 129 -33.04 -12.29 0.78
CA ILE A 129 -33.45 -11.12 0.00
C ILE A 129 -34.97 -11.17 -0.15
N ARG A 130 -35.67 -10.12 0.33
CA ARG A 130 -37.11 -9.98 0.05
C ARG A 130 -37.29 -9.62 -1.42
N CYS A 131 -37.93 -10.51 -2.18
CA CYS A 131 -38.16 -10.37 -3.62
C CYS A 131 -38.84 -9.05 -3.99
N ASP A 132 -39.73 -8.57 -3.12
CA ASP A 132 -40.59 -7.41 -3.42
C ASP A 132 -39.88 -6.07 -3.20
N THR A 133 -38.88 -6.02 -2.34
CA THR A 133 -38.22 -4.75 -1.94
C THR A 133 -36.72 -4.75 -2.24
N ILE A 134 -36.16 -5.89 -2.66
CA ILE A 134 -34.72 -6.09 -2.89
C ILE A 134 -33.89 -5.62 -1.69
N LYS A 135 -34.43 -5.81 -0.48
CA LYS A 135 -33.77 -5.48 0.78
C LYS A 135 -33.28 -6.76 1.43
N TYR A 136 -32.03 -6.73 1.90
CA TYR A 136 -31.45 -7.79 2.71
C TYR A 136 -32.10 -7.83 4.09
N VAL A 137 -32.58 -8.99 4.50
CA VAL A 137 -33.10 -9.23 5.85
C VAL A 137 -32.00 -9.89 6.65
N ASN A 138 -31.54 -9.18 7.68
CA ASN A 138 -30.48 -9.68 8.54
C ASN A 138 -30.98 -10.87 9.38
N MET A 139 -30.12 -11.87 9.58
CA MET A 139 -30.47 -13.19 10.11
C MET A 139 -31.13 -13.17 11.51
N HIS A 140 -30.96 -12.08 12.27
CA HIS A 140 -31.51 -11.89 13.61
C HIS A 140 -32.96 -11.35 13.66
N LEU A 141 -33.56 -11.00 12.53
CA LEU A 141 -34.94 -10.46 12.47
C LEU A 141 -35.98 -11.49 12.03
N CYS A 142 -35.60 -12.74 11.77
CA CYS A 142 -36.48 -13.79 11.26
C CYS A 142 -37.44 -14.39 12.32
N GLY A 143 -37.36 -13.95 13.59
CA GLY A 143 -38.17 -14.49 14.69
C GLY A 143 -39.55 -13.86 14.90
N VAL A 144 -39.93 -12.80 14.16
CA VAL A 144 -41.15 -12.01 14.49
C VAL A 144 -42.27 -12.15 13.43
N TYR A 145 -42.04 -12.81 12.29
CA TYR A 145 -43.04 -12.87 11.21
C TYR A 145 -43.61 -14.27 10.93
N ALA A 146 -43.31 -15.28 11.75
CA ALA A 146 -43.76 -16.66 11.54
C ALA A 146 -45.10 -17.02 12.24
N THR A 147 -45.81 -16.06 12.84
CA THR A 147 -47.08 -16.33 13.58
C THR A 147 -48.30 -15.58 13.05
N SER A 148 -48.32 -15.19 11.77
CA SER A 148 -49.52 -14.58 11.17
C SER A 148 -49.79 -15.13 9.77
N ALA A 149 -49.94 -16.45 9.66
CA ALA A 149 -50.51 -17.09 8.47
C ALA A 149 -51.19 -18.43 8.83
N THR A 150 -52.05 -18.41 9.86
CA THR A 150 -53.12 -19.39 10.02
C THR A 150 -54.44 -18.64 10.03
N LEU A 151 -54.96 -18.30 8.85
CA LEU A 151 -56.37 -17.97 8.67
C LEU A 151 -56.82 -18.20 7.21
N ARG A 152 -57.87 -19.04 7.08
CA ARG A 152 -58.78 -19.24 5.92
C ARG A 152 -58.24 -19.97 4.68
N VAL A 153 -58.92 -20.96 4.08
CA VAL A 153 -60.23 -21.64 4.25
C VAL A 153 -59.99 -23.12 3.96
#